data_AF-A0A2U1IP39-F1
#
_entry.id   AF-A0A2U1IP39-F1
#
_cell.length_a   1.000
_cell.length_b   1.000
_cell.length_c   1.000
_cell.angle_alpha   90.00
_cell.angle_beta   90.00
_cell.angle_gamma   90.00
#
_symmetry.space_group_name_H-M   'P 1'
#
loop_
_entity.id
_entity.type
_entity.pdbx_description
1 polymer ?
#
loop_
_entity_poly.entity_id
_entity_poly.type
_entity_poly.pdbx_seq_one_letter_code
_entity_poly.pdbx_strand_id
1 'polypeptide(L)'
;MLHFAMLQKEAAAKLVMKYQSSKSAQRVYTILLDELHTIYMLTVTPVIEAGGDRQAVDLCINQALQTIKAMLGENFLEFTVKDLLGLLYFLAGNCHIRWDKC
;
A
#
# COMPACT_ATOMS: atom_id res chain seq x y z
N MET A 1 -14.12 4.40 -9.43
CA MET A 1 -12.86 4.17 -8.67
C MET A 1 -12.14 2.88 -9.04
N LEU A 2 -12.82 1.82 -9.49
CA LEU A 2 -12.15 0.56 -9.88
C LEU A 2 -11.05 0.74 -10.94
N HIS A 3 -11.32 1.50 -12.00
CA HIS A 3 -10.33 1.77 -13.04
C HIS A 3 -9.06 2.44 -12.50
N PHE A 4 -9.21 3.41 -11.58
CA PHE A 4 -8.07 4.05 -10.93
C PHE A 4 -7.24 3.04 -10.12
N ALA A 5 -7.88 2.20 -9.32
CA ALA A 5 -7.21 1.17 -8.53
C ALA A 5 -6.46 0.16 -9.44
N MET A 6 -7.04 -0.24 -10.56
CA MET A 6 -6.39 -1.13 -11.54
C MET A 6 -5.15 -0.48 -12.16
N LEU A 7 -5.24 0.78 -12.58
CA LEU A 7 -4.09 1.52 -13.13
C LEU A 7 -2.98 1.67 -12.11
N GLN A 8 -3.31 1.97 -10.85
CA GLN A 8 -2.32 2.10 -9.78
C GLN A 8 -1.67 0.74 -9.44
N LYS A 9 -2.44 -0.35 -9.38
CA LYS A 9 -1.92 -1.72 -9.21
C LYS A 9 -0.92 -2.06 -10.31
N GLU A 10 -1.28 -1.79 -11.57
CA GLU A 10 -0.40 -2.09 -12.71
C GLU A 10 0.88 -1.23 -12.69
N ALA A 11 0.76 0.06 -12.36
CA ALA A 11 1.92 0.94 -12.20
C ALA A 11 2.86 0.44 -11.10
N ALA A 12 2.32 0.02 -9.96
CA ALA A 12 3.11 -0.56 -8.86
C ALA A 12 3.80 -1.87 -9.27
N ALA A 13 3.09 -2.77 -9.96
CA ALA A 13 3.70 -4.01 -10.47
C ALA A 13 4.86 -3.72 -11.43
N LYS A 14 4.69 -2.78 -12.36
CA LYS A 14 5.75 -2.33 -13.28
C LYS A 14 6.94 -1.73 -12.53
N LEU A 15 6.68 -0.97 -11.47
CA LEU A 15 7.73 -0.36 -10.66
C LEU A 15 8.55 -1.42 -9.90
N VAL A 16 7.89 -2.41 -9.28
CA VAL A 16 8.56 -3.55 -8.63
C VAL A 16 9.41 -4.32 -9.65
N MET A 17 8.85 -4.61 -10.84
CA MET A 17 9.56 -5.31 -11.92
C MET A 17 10.76 -4.53 -12.45
N LYS A 18 10.65 -3.19 -12.58
CA LYS A 18 11.75 -2.33 -13.04
C LYS A 18 13.01 -2.52 -12.19
N TYR A 19 12.86 -2.78 -10.90
CA TYR A 19 13.97 -2.96 -9.96
C TYR A 19 14.24 -4.43 -9.59
N GLN A 20 13.72 -5.41 -10.33
CA GLN A 20 13.82 -6.84 -9.99
C GLN A 20 15.25 -7.37 -9.89
N SER A 21 16.19 -6.81 -10.67
CA SER A 21 17.60 -7.22 -10.66
C SER A 21 18.43 -6.55 -9.56
N SER A 22 17.89 -5.55 -8.86
CA SER A 22 18.58 -4.85 -7.78
C SER A 22 18.18 -5.44 -6.43
N LYS A 23 19.09 -6.21 -5.82
CA LYS A 23 18.86 -6.84 -4.51
C LYS A 23 18.56 -5.82 -3.41
N SER A 24 19.22 -4.66 -3.43
CA SER A 24 18.96 -3.59 -2.46
C SER A 24 17.57 -2.98 -2.65
N ALA A 25 17.18 -2.67 -3.89
CA ALA A 25 15.85 -2.13 -4.17
C ALA A 25 14.75 -3.15 -3.82
N GLN A 26 14.92 -4.43 -4.18
CA GLN A 26 13.98 -5.49 -3.80
C GLN A 26 13.82 -5.60 -2.29
N ARG A 27 14.91 -5.48 -1.52
CA ARG A 27 14.83 -5.45 -0.05
C ARG A 27 13.98 -4.28 0.45
N VAL A 28 14.09 -3.10 -0.15
CA VAL A 28 13.24 -1.95 0.19
C VAL A 28 11.77 -2.23 -0.14
N TYR A 29 11.48 -2.78 -1.33
CA TYR A 29 10.11 -3.18 -1.70
C TYR A 29 9.52 -4.22 -0.74
N THR A 30 10.30 -5.22 -0.34
CA THR A 30 9.85 -6.23 0.62
C THR A 30 9.48 -5.60 1.95
N ILE A 31 10.34 -4.73 2.49
CA ILE A 31 10.05 -4.02 3.75
C ILE A 31 8.79 -3.16 3.60
N LEU A 32 8.68 -2.39 2.51
CA LEU A 32 7.51 -1.54 2.29
C LEU A 32 6.20 -2.31 2.17
N LEU A 33 6.20 -3.44 1.44
CA LEU A 33 5.02 -4.28 1.29
C LEU A 33 4.61 -4.93 2.62
N ASP A 34 5.58 -5.37 3.41
CA ASP A 34 5.35 -5.95 4.75
C ASP A 34 4.78 -4.91 5.72
N GLU A 35 5.36 -3.71 5.76
CA GLU A 35 4.87 -2.59 6.57
C GLU A 35 3.47 -2.13 6.14
N LEU A 36 3.23 -2.00 4.83
CA LEU A 36 1.90 -1.67 4.27
C LEU A 36 0.85 -2.68 4.66
N HIS A 37 1.16 -3.97 4.53
CA HIS A 37 0.26 -5.03 4.92
C HIS A 37 -0.02 -4.98 6.43
N THR A 38 1.02 -4.89 7.25
CA THR A 38 0.91 -4.88 8.71
C THR A 38 0.10 -3.69 9.22
N ILE A 39 0.42 -2.47 8.79
CA ILE A 39 -0.31 -1.29 9.24
C ILE A 39 -1.76 -1.31 8.76
N TYR A 40 -2.02 -1.81 7.55
CA TYR A 40 -3.38 -1.96 7.03
C TYR A 40 -4.20 -2.90 7.91
N MET A 41 -3.64 -4.07 8.24
CA MET A 41 -4.30 -5.05 9.10
C MET A 41 -4.57 -4.54 10.52
N LEU A 42 -3.69 -3.70 11.06
CA LEU A 42 -3.83 -3.15 12.40
C LEU A 42 -4.74 -1.92 12.49
N THR A 43 -4.90 -1.17 11.40
CA THR A 43 -5.58 0.14 11.44
C THR A 43 -6.80 0.21 10.53
N VAL A 44 -6.72 -0.25 9.28
CA VAL A 44 -7.79 -0.13 8.29
C VAL A 44 -8.77 -1.30 8.41
N THR A 45 -8.29 -2.53 8.51
CA THR A 45 -9.14 -3.72 8.63
C THR A 45 -10.15 -3.61 9.77
N PRO A 46 -9.79 -3.20 11.00
CA PRO A 46 -10.76 -3.05 12.09
C PRO A 46 -11.88 -2.04 11.79
N VAL A 47 -11.59 -0.97 11.05
CA VAL A 47 -12.58 0.04 10.63
C VAL A 47 -13.57 -0.57 9.65
N ILE A 48 -13.09 -1.37 8.68
CA ILE A 48 -13.94 -2.10 7.73
C ILE A 48 -14.82 -3.10 8.48
N GLU A 49 -14.24 -3.89 9.37
CA GLU A 49 -14.97 -4.91 10.16
C GLU A 49 -16.04 -4.29 11.07
N ALA A 50 -15.76 -3.11 11.63
CA ALA A 50 -16.73 -2.33 12.41
C ALA A 50 -17.88 -1.76 11.54
N GLY A 51 -17.81 -1.86 10.21
CA GLY A 51 -18.79 -1.27 9.30
C GLY A 51 -18.61 0.23 9.13
N GLY A 52 -17.39 0.74 9.29
CA GLY A 52 -17.03 2.12 9.03
C GLY A 52 -17.41 2.53 7.61
N ASP A 53 -17.83 3.77 7.45
CA ASP A 53 -18.15 4.30 6.14
C ASP A 53 -16.88 4.51 5.30
N ARG A 54 -17.11 4.82 4.02
CA ARG A 54 -16.04 5.10 3.07
C ARG A 54 -15.08 6.18 3.56
N GLN A 55 -15.60 7.25 4.17
CA GLN A 55 -14.78 8.39 4.58
C GLN A 55 -13.84 8.01 5.72
N ALA A 56 -14.32 7.24 6.69
CA ALA A 56 -13.52 6.71 7.79
C ALA A 56 -12.42 5.78 7.28
N VAL A 57 -12.74 4.89 6.35
CA VAL A 57 -11.77 3.97 5.72
C VAL A 57 -10.71 4.76 4.92
N ASP A 58 -11.13 5.69 4.06
CA ASP A 58 -10.22 6.52 3.25
C ASP A 58 -9.30 7.37 4.13
N LEU A 59 -9.80 7.91 5.25
CA LEU A 59 -8.99 8.65 6.22
C LEU A 59 -7.93 7.76 6.88
N CYS A 60 -8.32 6.55 7.30
CA CYS A 60 -7.41 5.61 7.95
C CYS A 60 -6.31 5.13 6.99
N ILE A 61 -6.66 4.84 5.73
CA ILE A 61 -5.69 4.53 4.68
C ILE A 61 -4.72 5.68 4.49
N ASN A 62 -5.21 6.92 4.35
CA ASN A 62 -4.33 8.07 4.18
C ASN A 62 -3.36 8.21 5.37
N GLN A 63 -3.83 8.07 6.60
CA GLN A 63 -2.97 8.09 7.79
C GLN A 63 -1.91 6.99 7.75
N ALA A 64 -2.29 5.76 7.40
CA ALA A 64 -1.35 4.64 7.26
C ALA A 64 -0.25 4.93 6.21
N LEU A 65 -0.63 5.46 5.05
CA LEU A 65 0.31 5.82 3.99
C LEU A 65 1.27 6.95 4.41
N GLN A 66 0.78 7.96 5.15
CA GLN A 66 1.65 9.03 5.67
C GLN A 66 2.63 8.50 6.71
N THR A 67 2.19 7.61 7.60
CA THR A 67 3.06 6.95 8.59
C THR A 67 4.20 6.21 7.91
N ILE A 68 3.91 5.40 6.89
CA ILE A 68 4.96 4.67 6.15
C ILE A 68 5.88 5.63 5.41
N LYS A 69 5.32 6.68 4.80
CA LYS A 69 6.13 7.69 4.13
C LYS A 69 7.11 8.37 5.09
N ALA A 70 6.70 8.62 6.34
CA ALA A 70 7.59 9.17 7.35
C ALA A 70 8.69 8.18 7.78
N MET A 71 8.41 6.87 7.78
CA MET A 71 9.40 5.83 8.10
C MET A 71 10.52 5.69 7.06
N LEU A 72 10.27 6.11 5.81
CA LEU A 72 11.25 6.00 4.73
C LEU A 72 12.50 6.87 4.93
N GLY A 73 12.49 7.84 5.87
CA GLY A 73 13.65 8.66 6.17
C GLY A 73 14.23 9.34 4.91
N GLU A 74 15.51 9.07 4.63
CA GLU A 74 16.11 9.39 3.32
C GLU A 74 15.47 8.52 2.24
N ASN A 75 14.49 9.07 1.55
CA ASN A 75 13.68 8.39 0.54
C ASN A 75 14.46 8.17 -0.77
N PHE A 76 15.48 7.29 -0.74
CA PHE A 76 16.42 7.04 -1.84
C PHE A 76 15.76 6.59 -3.16
N LEU A 77 14.61 5.92 -3.06
CA LEU A 77 13.83 5.46 -4.21
C LEU A 77 12.71 6.44 -4.60
N GLU A 78 12.66 7.61 -3.95
CA GLU A 78 11.73 8.71 -4.21
C GLU A 78 10.25 8.30 -4.17
N PHE A 79 9.89 7.35 -3.31
CA PHE A 79 8.51 6.90 -3.17
C PHE A 79 7.59 8.06 -2.77
N THR A 80 6.58 8.29 -3.58
CA THR A 80 5.49 9.21 -3.27
C THR A 80 4.37 8.47 -2.53
N VAL A 81 3.44 9.22 -1.92
CA VAL A 81 2.23 8.63 -1.32
C VAL A 81 1.42 7.86 -2.37
N LYS A 82 1.44 8.32 -3.63
CA LYS A 82 0.76 7.66 -4.74
C LYS A 82 1.40 6.30 -5.05
N ASP A 83 2.73 6.19 -4.96
CA ASP A 83 3.42 4.91 -5.15
C ASP A 83 3.07 3.93 -4.02
N LEU A 84 3.03 4.41 -2.77
CA LEU A 84 2.60 3.60 -1.62
C LEU A 84 1.14 3.14 -1.76
N LEU A 85 0.25 4.01 -2.24
CA LEU A 85 -1.13 3.64 -2.55
C LEU A 85 -1.20 2.59 -3.68
N GLY A 86 -0.36 2.72 -4.70
CA GLY A 86 -0.24 1.71 -5.76
C GLY A 86 0.22 0.35 -5.22
N LEU A 87 1.20 0.33 -4.32
CA LEU A 87 1.65 -0.88 -3.64
C LEU A 87 0.56 -1.49 -2.76
N LEU A 88 -0.28 -0.67 -2.12
CA LEU A 88 -1.45 -1.16 -1.38
C LEU A 88 -2.47 -1.84 -2.31
N TYR A 89 -2.77 -1.24 -3.47
CA TYR A 89 -3.61 -1.90 -4.47
C TYR A 89 -2.97 -3.14 -5.08
N PHE A 90 -1.64 -3.18 -5.16
CA PHE A 90 -0.92 -4.38 -5.55
C PHE A 90 -1.12 -5.52 -4.53
N LEU A 91 -1.04 -5.24 -3.23
CA LEU A 91 -1.38 -6.22 -2.17
C LEU A 91 -2.81 -6.73 -2.29
N ALA A 92 -3.78 -5.81 -2.43
CA ALA A 92 -5.19 -6.18 -2.56
C ALA A 92 -5.43 -7.04 -3.81
N GLY A 93 -4.83 -6.65 -4.92
CA GLY A 93 -4.95 -7.36 -6.19
C GLY A 93 -4.26 -8.72 -6.22
N ASN A 94 -3.43 -9.04 -5.22
CA ASN A 94 -2.82 -10.35 -4.98
C ASN A 94 -3.40 -11.05 -3.74
N CYS A 95 -4.57 -10.58 -3.25
CA CYS A 95 -5.32 -11.17 -2.15
C CYS A 95 -4.65 -11.12 -0.77
N HIS A 96 -3.65 -10.26 -0.57
CA HIS A 96 -3.02 -10.07 0.75
C HIS A 96 -3.86 -9.21 1.70
N ILE A 97 -4.70 -8.31 1.17
CA ILE A 97 -5.63 -7.47 1.94
C ILE A 97 -7.02 -7.48 1.31
N ARG A 98 -8.04 -7.16 2.10
CA ARG A 98 -9.45 -7.10 1.68
C ARG A 98 -10.06 -5.73 1.92
N TRP A 99 -11.02 -5.36 1.09
CA TRP A 99 -11.77 -4.09 1.17
C TRP A 99 -13.18 -4.27 1.73
N ASP A 100 -13.54 -5.50 2.05
CA ASP A 100 -14.83 -6.00 2.51
C ASP A 100 -14.65 -6.78 3.82
N LYS A 101 -15.73 -6.88 4.59
CA LYS A 101 -15.74 -7.64 5.84
C LYS A 101 -15.47 -9.13 5.56
N CYS A 102 -14.70 -9.76 6.44
CA CYS A 102 -14.47 -11.20 6.41
C CYS A 102 -15.66 -12.03 6.92
#